data_AF-A0A966SRV0-F1
#
_entry.id   AF-A0A966SRV0-F1
#
_cell.length_a   1.000
_cell.length_b   1.000
_cell.length_c   1.000
_cell.angle_alpha   90.00
_cell.angle_beta   90.00
_cell.angle_gamma   90.00
#
_symmetry.space_group_name_H-M   'P 1'
#
loop_
_entity.id
_entity.type
_entity.pdbx_description
1 polymer ?
#
loop_
_entity_poly.entity_id
_entity_poly.type
_entity_poly.pdbx_seq_one_letter_code
_entity_poly.pdbx_strand_id
1 'polypeptide(L)'
;MTPDEARRFLSEVAFVAFPSVREWLRSTEHPEETFTLWTKAMASVSWTEGQTVIDRWLSGQITPPRFLRDSFVADLRACVPAVRKPQQPQQVESVPEGERYRPTEDPLYLKYWVPLRAAVATGEITEESALAQWKAILDEQFSKAGGTTWIG
;
A
#
# COMPACT_ATOMS: atom_id res chain seq x y z
N MET A 1 8.36 12.41 4.49
CA MET A 1 6.95 12.76 4.80
C MET A 1 6.86 13.16 6.25
N THR A 2 5.87 13.99 6.61
CA THR A 2 5.63 14.32 8.04
C THR A 2 5.02 13.12 8.79
N PRO A 3 5.01 13.09 10.13
CA PRO A 3 4.38 12.01 10.88
C PRO A 3 2.89 11.83 10.57
N ASP A 4 2.14 12.93 10.41
CA ASP A 4 0.72 12.91 10.02
C ASP A 4 0.52 12.38 8.61
N GLU A 5 1.38 12.78 7.68
CA GLU A 5 1.38 12.31 6.30
C GLU A 5 1.73 10.81 6.23
N ALA A 6 2.70 10.34 7.03
CA ALA A 6 3.04 8.92 7.15
C ALA A 6 1.89 8.10 7.71
N ARG A 7 1.20 8.63 8.73
CA ARG A 7 0.03 8.00 9.33
C ARG A 7 -1.09 7.82 8.31
N ARG A 8 -1.34 8.84 7.50
CA ARG A 8 -2.30 8.79 6.39
C ARG A 8 -1.86 7.83 5.30
N PHE A 9 -0.59 7.85 4.90
CA PHE A 9 -0.05 6.93 3.90
C PHE A 9 -0.22 5.47 4.31
N LEU A 10 0.19 5.13 5.53
CA LEU A 10 0.06 3.76 6.04
C LEU A 10 -1.42 3.32 6.08
N SER A 11 -2.33 4.20 6.49
CA SER A 11 -3.76 3.86 6.65
C SER A 11 -4.54 3.83 5.32
N GLU A 12 -4.31 4.80 4.44
CA GLU A 12 -5.09 5.01 3.21
C GLU A 12 -4.50 4.25 2.00
N VAL A 13 -3.21 3.91 2.03
CA VAL A 13 -2.49 3.27 0.92
C VAL A 13 -1.95 1.90 1.32
N ALA A 14 -1.05 1.86 2.30
CA ALA A 14 -0.28 0.65 2.58
C ALA A 14 -1.15 -0.48 3.17
N PHE A 15 -1.99 -0.18 4.15
CA PHE A 15 -2.90 -1.14 4.77
C PHE A 15 -4.09 -1.52 3.89
N VAL A 16 -4.42 -0.71 2.89
CA VAL A 16 -5.42 -1.10 1.89
C VAL A 16 -4.83 -2.08 0.89
N ALA A 17 -3.57 -1.86 0.46
CA ALA A 17 -2.83 -2.79 -0.37
C ALA A 17 -2.49 -4.11 0.37
N PHE A 18 -2.19 -4.02 1.66
CA PHE A 18 -1.78 -5.14 2.51
C PHE A 18 -2.62 -5.21 3.80
N PRO A 19 -3.89 -5.64 3.73
CA PRO A 19 -4.79 -5.68 4.90
C PRO A 19 -4.28 -6.59 6.01
N SER A 20 -3.57 -7.67 5.67
CA SER A 20 -2.98 -8.60 6.64
C SER A 20 -1.90 -7.95 7.53
N VAL A 21 -1.24 -6.89 7.06
CA VAL A 21 -0.27 -6.12 7.85
C VAL A 21 -0.99 -5.28 8.90
N ARG A 22 -2.16 -4.71 8.55
CA ARG A 22 -3.02 -3.98 9.49
C ARG A 22 -3.55 -4.91 10.58
N GLU A 23 -4.01 -6.09 10.22
CA GLU A 23 -4.51 -7.09 11.18
C GLU A 23 -3.41 -7.55 12.13
N TRP A 24 -2.21 -7.81 11.58
CA TRP A 24 -1.05 -8.16 12.40
C TRP A 24 -0.67 -7.03 13.35
N LEU A 25 -0.61 -5.78 12.88
CA LEU A 25 -0.28 -4.62 13.72
C LEU A 25 -1.25 -4.50 14.91
N ARG A 26 -2.54 -4.78 14.71
CA ARG A 26 -3.55 -4.76 15.79
C ARG A 26 -3.39 -5.92 16.78
N SER A 27 -2.69 -6.98 16.39
CA SER A 27 -2.47 -8.19 17.18
C SER A 27 -1.12 -8.16 17.93
N THR A 28 -0.31 -7.11 17.77
CA THR A 28 0.94 -6.95 18.53
C THR A 28 0.65 -6.51 19.95
N GLU A 29 1.61 -6.73 20.85
CA GLU A 29 1.51 -6.33 22.26
C GLU A 29 1.38 -4.81 22.42
N HIS A 30 2.00 -4.04 21.51
CA HIS A 30 2.08 -2.58 21.55
C HIS A 30 1.75 -1.96 20.19
N PRO A 31 0.46 -1.95 19.76
CA PRO A 31 0.06 -1.54 18.42
C PRO A 31 0.32 -0.05 18.14
N GLU A 32 -0.01 0.83 19.08
CA GLU A 32 0.18 2.28 18.92
C GLU A 32 1.66 2.68 18.92
N GLU A 33 2.48 2.01 19.72
CA GLU A 33 3.93 2.26 19.79
C GLU A 33 4.61 1.76 18.51
N THR A 34 4.25 0.56 18.05
CA THR A 34 4.70 -0.01 16.78
C THR A 34 4.31 0.92 15.61
N PHE A 35 3.08 1.41 15.60
CA PHE A 35 2.61 2.34 14.57
C PHE A 35 3.33 3.70 14.63
N THR A 36 3.64 4.20 15.82
CA THR A 36 4.44 5.42 16.01
C THR A 36 5.88 5.24 15.53
N LEU A 37 6.49 4.08 15.78
CA LEU A 37 7.82 3.75 15.25
C LEU A 37 7.80 3.69 13.72
N TRP A 38 6.75 3.11 13.15
CA TRP A 38 6.56 3.01 11.71
C TRP A 38 6.39 4.38 11.04
N THR A 39 5.57 5.25 11.60
CA THR A 39 5.41 6.63 11.09
C THR A 39 6.72 7.42 11.18
N LYS A 40 7.49 7.28 12.27
CA LYS A 40 8.83 7.89 12.40
C LYS A 40 9.81 7.34 11.37
N ALA A 41 9.82 6.03 11.14
CA ALA A 41 10.69 5.40 10.15
C ALA A 41 10.40 5.93 8.74
N MET A 42 9.13 6.22 8.43
CA MET A 42 8.72 6.78 7.15
C MET A 42 9.16 8.24 6.92
N ALA A 43 9.68 8.95 7.93
CA ALA A 43 10.06 10.36 7.79
C ALA A 43 10.98 10.65 6.59
N SER A 44 11.89 9.71 6.28
CA SER A 44 12.86 9.81 5.17
C SER A 44 12.30 9.51 3.77
N VAL A 45 11.04 9.07 3.66
CA VAL A 45 10.37 8.64 2.42
C VAL A 45 9.34 9.70 2.02
N SER A 46 9.24 10.04 0.74
CA SER A 46 8.14 10.88 0.25
C SER A 46 6.87 10.06 -0.02
N TRP A 47 5.70 10.69 -0.04
CA TRP A 47 4.45 10.01 -0.38
C TRP A 47 4.55 9.23 -1.70
N THR A 48 5.03 9.91 -2.74
CA THR A 48 5.17 9.36 -4.09
C THR A 48 6.14 8.17 -4.14
N GLU A 49 7.24 8.23 -3.38
CA GLU A 49 8.21 7.14 -3.29
C GLU A 49 7.59 5.91 -2.65
N GLY A 50 6.93 6.08 -1.50
CA GLY A 50 6.27 4.99 -0.81
C GLY A 50 5.18 4.36 -1.68
N GLN A 51 4.39 5.19 -2.36
CA GLN A 51 3.35 4.72 -3.26
C GLN A 51 3.92 3.92 -4.45
N THR A 52 5.03 4.38 -5.02
CA THR A 52 5.71 3.67 -6.12
C THR A 52 6.22 2.30 -5.68
N VAL A 53 6.74 2.17 -4.45
CA VAL A 53 7.15 0.87 -3.90
C VAL A 53 5.95 -0.08 -3.78
N ILE A 54 4.83 0.41 -3.24
CA ILE A 54 3.58 -0.38 -3.12
C ILE A 54 3.09 -0.83 -4.50
N ASP A 55 3.05 0.07 -5.48
CA ASP A 55 2.68 -0.25 -6.87
C ASP A 55 3.61 -1.33 -7.46
N ARG A 56 4.93 -1.23 -7.23
CA ARG A 56 5.91 -2.21 -7.72
C ARG A 56 5.76 -3.58 -7.06
N TRP A 57 5.40 -3.63 -5.77
CA TRP A 57 5.10 -4.88 -5.09
C TRP A 57 3.83 -5.55 -5.62
N LEU A 58 2.77 -4.78 -5.85
CA LEU A 58 1.50 -5.31 -6.33
C LEU A 58 1.53 -5.72 -7.80
N SER A 59 2.28 -5.00 -8.63
CA SER A 59 2.51 -5.35 -10.04
C SER A 59 3.50 -6.50 -10.24
N GLY A 60 4.17 -6.96 -9.16
CA GLY A 60 5.20 -7.99 -9.22
C GLY A 60 6.51 -7.54 -9.88
N GLN A 61 6.72 -6.23 -10.07
CA GLN A 61 7.98 -5.68 -10.56
C GLN A 61 9.11 -5.82 -9.53
N ILE A 62 8.77 -5.77 -8.24
CA ILE A 62 9.68 -6.08 -7.13
C ILE A 62 8.99 -7.13 -6.27
N THR A 63 9.68 -8.20 -5.93
CA THR A 63 9.14 -9.22 -5.03
C THR A 63 9.09 -8.65 -3.61
N PRO A 64 7.92 -8.55 -2.98
CA PRO A 64 7.87 -8.17 -1.58
C PRO A 64 8.53 -9.28 -0.73
N PRO A 65 9.25 -8.93 0.35
CA PRO A 65 9.91 -9.91 1.19
C PRO A 65 8.91 -10.88 1.86
N ARG A 66 9.34 -12.14 2.07
CA ARG A 66 8.51 -13.23 2.59
C ARG A 66 7.86 -12.92 3.96
N PHE A 67 8.49 -12.07 4.78
CA PHE A 67 8.01 -11.69 6.11
C PHE A 67 7.58 -10.22 6.17
N LEU A 68 6.68 -9.83 5.26
CA LEU A 68 6.14 -8.47 5.14
C LEU A 68 5.58 -7.87 6.44
N ARG A 69 5.25 -8.65 7.48
CA ARG A 69 4.53 -8.15 8.66
C ARG A 69 5.44 -7.45 9.67
N ASP A 70 6.51 -8.12 10.09
CA ASP A 70 7.42 -7.63 11.13
C ASP A 70 8.34 -6.50 10.64
N SER A 71 8.74 -6.54 9.37
CA SER A 71 9.67 -5.59 8.75
C SER A 71 9.04 -4.68 7.70
N PHE A 72 7.69 -4.63 7.61
CA PHE A 72 6.95 -3.94 6.53
C PHE A 72 7.55 -2.58 6.12
N VAL A 73 7.68 -1.69 7.11
CA VAL A 73 8.17 -0.32 6.87
C VAL A 73 9.66 -0.28 6.57
N ALA A 74 10.45 -1.18 7.17
CA ALA A 74 11.86 -1.29 6.85
C ALA A 74 12.07 -1.75 5.41
N ASP A 75 11.29 -2.72 4.95
CA ASP A 75 11.32 -3.25 3.59
C ASP A 75 10.85 -2.24 2.56
N LEU A 76 9.79 -1.49 2.88
CA LEU A 76 9.30 -0.42 2.04
C LEU A 76 10.40 0.64 1.85
N ARG A 77 11.04 1.06 2.95
CA ARG A 77 12.16 2.00 2.91
C ARG A 77 13.35 1.46 2.12
N ALA A 78 13.67 0.18 2.26
CA ALA A 78 14.77 -0.46 1.53
C ALA A 78 14.57 -0.42 0.01
N CYS A 79 13.32 -0.37 -0.47
CA CYS A 79 13.00 -0.26 -1.89
C CYS A 79 13.04 1.18 -2.42
N VAL A 80 12.99 2.21 -1.57
CA VAL A 80 12.98 3.63 -1.98
C VAL A 80 14.24 4.05 -2.76
N PRO A 81 15.47 3.63 -2.42
CA PRO A 81 16.65 3.92 -3.24
C PRO A 81 16.53 3.45 -4.70
N ALA A 82 15.85 2.31 -4.95
CA ALA A 82 15.59 1.79 -6.29
C ALA A 82 14.48 2.54 -7.04
N VAL A 83 13.68 3.35 -6.33
CA VAL A 83 12.73 4.31 -6.91
C VAL A 83 13.43 5.63 -7.25
N ARG A 84 14.33 6.11 -6.37
CA ARG A 84 15.08 7.37 -6.54
C ARG A 84 16.05 7.35 -7.70
N LYS A 85 16.64 6.20 -7.99
CA LYS A 85 17.40 6.01 -9.22
C LYS A 85 16.42 5.60 -10.31
N PRO A 86 16.25 6.37 -11.40
CA PRO A 86 15.59 5.83 -12.59
C PRO A 86 16.46 4.66 -13.06
N GLN A 87 16.11 3.44 -12.69
CA GLN A 87 16.78 2.26 -13.19
C GLN A 87 16.55 2.22 -14.70
N GLN A 88 17.65 2.30 -15.46
CA GLN A 88 17.76 1.62 -16.75
C GLN A 88 17.03 0.28 -16.67
N PRO A 89 16.28 -0.12 -17.70
CA PRO A 89 15.49 -1.35 -17.69
C PRO A 89 16.39 -2.54 -17.33
N GLN A 90 16.38 -2.92 -16.06
CA GLN A 90 17.03 -4.14 -15.62
C GLN A 90 16.14 -5.27 -16.12
N GLN A 91 16.78 -6.14 -16.91
CA GLN A 91 16.19 -7.30 -17.52
C GLN A 91 15.36 -8.06 -16.48
N VAL A 92 14.10 -8.27 -16.83
CA VAL A 92 13.14 -9.04 -16.03
C VAL A 92 13.66 -10.48 -15.98
N GLU A 93 14.45 -10.79 -14.95
CA GLU A 93 14.82 -12.17 -14.67
C GLU A 93 13.52 -12.92 -14.36
N SER A 94 13.23 -13.92 -15.18
CA SER A 94 11.94 -14.59 -15.25
C SER A 94 11.76 -15.43 -13.99
N VAL A 95 11.12 -14.87 -12.96
CA VAL A 95 10.73 -15.64 -11.78
C VAL A 95 9.73 -16.71 -12.22
N PRO A 96 9.98 -18.00 -11.91
CA PRO A 96 9.10 -19.08 -12.30
C PRO A 96 7.67 -18.84 -11.79
N GLU A 97 6.70 -19.07 -12.67
CA GLU A 97 5.29 -18.67 -12.59
C GLU A 97 4.54 -19.15 -11.32
N GLY A 98 5.15 -20.04 -10.52
CA GLY A 98 4.57 -20.61 -9.31
C GLY A 98 4.77 -19.83 -8.00
N GLU A 99 5.67 -18.83 -7.95
CA GLU A 99 5.99 -18.10 -6.70
C GLU A 99 5.51 -16.65 -6.66
N ARG A 100 4.65 -16.23 -7.60
CA ARG A 100 3.99 -14.92 -7.50
C ARG A 100 3.05 -14.94 -6.30
N TYR A 101 3.29 -14.06 -5.33
CA TYR A 101 2.29 -13.72 -4.32
C TYR A 101 1.01 -13.33 -5.05
N ARG A 102 0.00 -14.20 -5.01
CA ARG A 102 -1.36 -13.87 -5.44
C ARG A 102 -2.03 -13.26 -4.21
N PRO A 103 -2.34 -11.95 -4.19
CA PRO A 103 -3.25 -11.43 -3.18
C PRO A 103 -4.55 -12.21 -3.33
N THR A 104 -4.91 -12.98 -2.30
CA THR A 104 -6.21 -13.63 -2.21
C THR A 104 -7.30 -12.56 -2.25
N GLU A 105 -8.16 -12.70 -3.26
CA GLU A 105 -9.49 -12.10 -3.42
C GLU A 105 -9.53 -10.56 -3.53
N ASP A 106 -9.57 -10.12 -4.79
CA ASP A 106 -10.00 -8.80 -5.28
C ASP A 106 -9.44 -7.59 -4.50
N PRO A 107 -8.12 -7.30 -4.60
CA PRO A 107 -7.55 -6.14 -3.94
C PRO A 107 -8.15 -4.89 -4.58
N LEU A 108 -9.06 -4.22 -3.87
CA LEU A 108 -9.71 -2.96 -4.23
C LEU A 108 -8.72 -1.96 -4.84
N TYR A 109 -7.47 -2.01 -4.38
CA TYR A 109 -6.35 -1.26 -4.92
C TYR A 109 -6.13 -1.48 -6.44
N LEU A 110 -5.99 -2.73 -6.89
CA LEU A 110 -5.79 -3.04 -8.31
C LEU A 110 -7.03 -2.70 -9.15
N LYS A 111 -8.23 -2.92 -8.58
CA LYS A 111 -9.50 -2.72 -9.28
C LYS A 111 -9.90 -1.27 -9.46
N TYR A 112 -9.63 -0.43 -8.46
CA TYR A 112 -10.15 0.94 -8.42
C TYR A 112 -9.05 1.99 -8.33
N TRP A 113 -8.01 1.77 -7.53
CA TRP A 113 -6.96 2.78 -7.34
C TRP A 113 -6.00 2.88 -8.54
N VAL A 114 -5.62 1.76 -9.14
CA VAL A 114 -4.73 1.74 -10.33
C VAL A 114 -5.34 2.50 -11.51
N PRO A 115 -6.62 2.32 -11.89
CA PRO A 115 -7.26 3.12 -12.94
C PRO A 115 -7.36 4.62 -12.62
N LEU A 116 -7.71 4.98 -11.38
CA LEU A 116 -7.77 6.39 -10.95
C LEU A 116 -6.40 7.07 -11.11
N ARG A 117 -5.32 6.36 -10.77
CA ARG A 117 -3.95 6.80 -10.96
C ARG A 117 -3.57 6.97 -12.43
N ALA A 118 -4.00 6.07 -13.29
CA ALA A 118 -3.79 6.22 -14.74
C ALA A 118 -4.47 7.49 -15.27
N ALA A 119 -5.71 7.77 -14.81
CA ALA A 119 -6.45 8.97 -15.17
C ALA A 119 -5.80 10.28 -14.63
N VAL A 120 -5.13 10.22 -13.47
CA VAL A 120 -4.31 11.35 -12.99
C VAL A 120 -3.09 11.57 -13.89
N ALA A 121 -2.41 10.49 -14.27
CA ALA A 121 -1.21 10.56 -15.11
C ALA A 121 -1.51 11.06 -16.54
N THR A 122 -2.70 10.78 -17.07
CA THR A 122 -3.19 11.32 -18.35
C THR A 122 -3.72 12.76 -18.23
N GLY A 123 -3.89 13.28 -17.01
CA GLY A 123 -4.46 14.60 -16.74
C GLY A 123 -5.98 14.67 -16.87
N GLU A 124 -6.66 13.52 -16.97
CA GLU A 124 -8.12 13.44 -17.05
C GLU A 124 -8.79 13.81 -15.72
N ILE A 125 -8.13 13.52 -14.60
CA ILE A 125 -8.58 13.92 -13.25
C ILE A 125 -7.40 14.47 -12.43
N THR A 126 -7.70 15.33 -11.45
CA THR A 126 -6.69 15.81 -10.51
C THR A 126 -6.39 14.77 -9.42
N GLU A 127 -5.20 14.84 -8.83
CA GLU A 127 -4.80 13.94 -7.74
C GLU A 127 -5.76 14.03 -6.53
N GLU A 128 -6.23 15.24 -6.21
CA GLU A 128 -7.25 15.44 -5.16
C GLU A 128 -8.58 14.74 -5.50
N SER A 129 -9.01 14.79 -6.76
CA SER A 129 -10.24 14.15 -7.21
C SER A 129 -10.12 12.62 -7.20
N ALA A 130 -8.97 12.09 -7.61
CA ALA A 130 -8.67 10.66 -7.52
C ALA A 130 -8.70 10.17 -6.07
N LEU A 131 -8.07 10.89 -5.14
CA LEU A 131 -8.10 10.59 -3.72
C LEU A 131 -9.53 10.64 -3.15
N ALA A 132 -10.34 11.62 -3.55
CA ALA A 132 -11.73 11.71 -3.12
C ALA A 132 -12.57 10.52 -3.61
N GLN A 133 -12.43 10.14 -4.88
CA GLN A 133 -13.10 8.97 -5.45
C GLN A 133 -12.65 7.68 -4.77
N TRP A 134 -11.36 7.55 -4.49
CA TRP A 134 -10.83 6.40 -3.77
C TRP A 134 -11.37 6.29 -2.35
N LYS A 135 -11.41 7.40 -1.61
CA LYS A 135 -12.02 7.44 -0.28
C LYS A 135 -13.48 7.02 -0.30
N ALA A 136 -14.26 7.49 -1.28
CA ALA A 136 -15.66 7.10 -1.43
C ALA A 136 -15.82 5.59 -1.68
N ILE A 137 -14.94 5.01 -2.52
CA ILE A 137 -14.93 3.56 -2.78
C ILE A 137 -14.59 2.79 -1.51
N LEU A 138 -13.59 3.23 -0.74
CA LEU A 138 -13.25 2.60 0.54
C LEU A 138 -14.42 2.69 1.53
N ASP A 139 -15.03 3.87 1.67
CA ASP A 139 -16.14 4.10 2.58
C ASP A 139 -17.35 3.21 2.23
N GLU A 140 -17.67 3.05 0.95
CA GLU A 140 -18.74 2.15 0.49
C GLU A 140 -18.43 0.69 0.79
N GLN A 141 -17.20 0.24 0.53
CA GLN A 141 -16.80 -1.15 0.75
C GLN A 141 -16.71 -1.50 2.25
N PHE A 142 -16.21 -0.57 3.08
CA PHE A 142 -16.18 -0.75 4.53
C PHE A 142 -17.57 -0.60 5.17
N SER A 143 -18.44 0.24 4.62
CA SER A 143 -19.85 0.34 5.05
C SER A 143 -20.63 -0.92 4.73
N LYS A 144 -20.39 -1.56 3.56
CA LYS A 144 -20.98 -2.87 3.21
C LYS A 144 -20.51 -4.00 4.12
N ALA A 145 -19.28 -3.94 4.64
CA ALA A 145 -18.77 -4.90 5.62
C ALA A 145 -19.35 -4.71 7.05
N GLY A 146 -19.88 -3.52 7.37
CA GLY A 146 -20.51 -3.20 8.66
C GLY A 146 -21.99 -3.61 8.78
N GLY A 147 -22.57 -4.22 7.74
CA GLY A 147 -23.99 -4.59 7.66
C GLY A 147 -24.33 -6.00 8.14
N THR A 148 -23.50 -6.65 8.98
CA THR A 148 -23.95 -7.88 9.64
C THR A 148 -24.84 -7.50 10.82
N THR A 149 -26.15 -7.50 10.56
CA THR A 149 -27.21 -7.43 11.56
C THR A 149 -26.96 -8.48 12.64
N TRP A 150 -26.61 -8.03 13.85
CA TRP A 150 -26.72 -8.86 15.05
C TRP A 150 -28.21 -8.99 15.39
N ILE A 151 -28.82 -10.11 14.97
CA ILE A 151 -30.03 -10.63 15.60
C ILE A 151 -29.62 -11.95 16.24
N GLY A 152 -29.61 -11.96 17.57
CA GLY A 152 -29.28 -13.10 18.42
C GLY A 152 -29.25 -12.65 19.87
#